data_AF-A0A2G9G8E0-F1
#
_entry.id   AF-A0A2G9G8E0-F1
#
_cell.length_a   1.000
_cell.length_b   1.000
_cell.length_c   1.000
_cell.angle_alpha   90.00
_cell.angle_beta   90.00
_cell.angle_gamma   90.00
#
_symmetry.space_group_name_H-M   'P 1'
#
loop_
_entity.id
_entity.type
_entity.pdbx_description
1 polymer ?
#
loop_
_entity_poly.entity_id
_entity_poly.type
_entity_poly.pdbx_seq_one_letter_code
_entity_poly.pdbx_strand_id
1 'polypeptide(L)'
;MVHECVAMASTSEHFLALIDWVEMRRPNPAVVKVYCKDENDEAAVVISSGQRFPVQELDFGWGKPDFGSYHFPWGGETGYVMPMPSASGNGDWIVYMHLKKRYLDLIETRAPHVFRPFSCDHL
;
A
#
# COMPACT_ATOMS: atom_id res chain seq x y z
N MET A 1 -13.99 -4.78 -11.83
CA MET A 1 -12.62 -4.44 -12.27
C MET A 1 -11.53 -4.85 -11.27
N VAL A 2 -11.25 -4.12 -10.17
CA VAL A 2 -10.12 -4.48 -9.26
C VAL A 2 -10.27 -5.88 -8.65
N HIS A 3 -11.45 -6.23 -8.14
CA HIS A 3 -11.72 -7.55 -7.57
C HIS A 3 -11.49 -8.68 -8.58
N GLU A 4 -11.94 -8.51 -9.83
CA GLU A 4 -11.77 -9.50 -10.90
C GLU A 4 -10.29 -9.67 -11.28
N CYS A 5 -9.53 -8.56 -11.39
CA CYS A 5 -8.09 -8.62 -11.64
C CYS A 5 -7.35 -9.42 -10.55
N VAL A 6 -7.69 -9.18 -9.28
CA VAL A 6 -7.11 -9.91 -8.16
C VAL A 6 -7.52 -11.37 -8.20
N ALA A 7 -8.81 -11.66 -8.43
CA ALA A 7 -9.33 -13.03 -8.46
C ALA A 7 -8.66 -13.87 -9.56
N MET A 8 -8.48 -13.31 -10.76
CA MET A 8 -7.80 -14.00 -11.87
C MET A 8 -6.34 -14.34 -11.57
N ALA A 9 -5.64 -13.49 -10.80
CA ALA A 9 -4.23 -13.70 -10.44
C ALA A 9 -4.05 -14.52 -9.14
N SER A 10 -5.12 -14.78 -8.39
CA SER A 10 -5.06 -15.46 -7.09
C SER A 10 -5.25 -16.98 -7.22
N THR A 11 -4.67 -17.59 -8.25
CA THR A 11 -4.76 -19.04 -8.51
C THR A 11 -3.44 -19.73 -8.24
N SER A 12 -3.51 -21.00 -7.81
CA SER A 12 -2.32 -21.83 -7.57
C SER A 12 -1.45 -21.92 -8.82
N GLU A 13 -2.08 -22.08 -9.98
CA GLU A 13 -1.43 -22.19 -11.28
C GLU A 13 -0.65 -20.92 -11.62
N HIS A 14 -1.22 -19.74 -11.34
CA HIS A 14 -0.53 -18.47 -11.56
C HIS A 14 0.72 -18.33 -10.68
N PHE A 15 0.62 -18.69 -9.39
CA PHE A 15 1.76 -18.62 -8.47
C PHE A 15 2.86 -19.63 -8.83
N LEU A 16 2.51 -20.86 -9.20
CA LEU A 16 3.48 -21.86 -9.66
C LEU A 16 4.20 -21.39 -10.93
N ALA A 17 3.46 -20.87 -11.92
CA ALA A 17 4.04 -20.32 -13.13
C ALA A 17 4.97 -19.11 -12.85
N LEU A 18 4.64 -18.28 -11.86
CA LEU A 18 5.50 -17.18 -11.42
C LEU A 18 6.81 -17.69 -10.81
N ILE A 19 6.77 -18.75 -9.99
CA ILE A 19 7.97 -19.38 -9.42
C ILE A 19 8.86 -19.92 -10.55
N ASP A 20 8.29 -20.69 -11.48
CA ASP A 20 9.03 -21.24 -12.62
C ASP A 20 9.68 -20.13 -13.44
N TRP A 21 8.94 -19.04 -13.69
CA TRP A 21 9.46 -17.88 -14.41
C TRP A 21 10.64 -17.20 -13.70
N VAL A 22 10.60 -17.11 -12.36
CA VAL A 22 11.71 -16.57 -11.57
C VAL A 22 12.92 -17.51 -11.64
N GLU A 23 12.72 -18.82 -11.43
CA GLU A 23 13.82 -19.80 -11.41
C GLU A 23 14.54 -19.89 -12.76
N MET A 24 13.81 -19.85 -13.88
CA MET A 24 14.39 -19.84 -15.23
C MET A 24 15.26 -18.61 -15.52
N ARG A 25 15.12 -17.52 -14.76
CA ARG A 25 15.84 -16.25 -14.98
C ARG A 25 17.01 -16.04 -14.04
N ARG A 26 17.18 -16.91 -13.04
CA ARG A 26 18.31 -16.82 -12.10
C ARG A 26 19.64 -16.90 -12.86
N PRO A 27 20.66 -16.13 -12.43
CA PRO A 27 20.72 -15.30 -11.22
C PRO A 27 20.20 -13.86 -11.42
N ASN A 28 19.61 -13.52 -12.56
CA ASN A 28 19.26 -12.13 -12.86
C ASN A 28 18.08 -11.68 -11.99
N PRO A 29 18.19 -10.54 -11.29
CA PRO A 29 17.09 -10.00 -10.52
C PRO A 29 15.95 -9.57 -11.46
N ALA A 30 14.72 -9.84 -11.04
CA ALA A 30 13.52 -9.35 -11.69
C ALA A 30 12.90 -8.24 -10.85
N VAL A 31 12.37 -7.22 -11.53
CA VAL A 31 11.63 -6.12 -10.92
C VAL A 31 10.28 -6.00 -11.60
N VAL A 32 9.24 -5.68 -10.82
CA VAL A 32 7.90 -5.47 -11.36
C VAL A 32 7.89 -4.21 -12.21
N LYS A 33 7.34 -4.31 -13.43
CA LYS A 33 7.33 -3.22 -14.42
C LYS A 33 6.82 -1.89 -13.86
N VAL A 34 5.88 -1.90 -12.92
CA VAL A 34 5.33 -0.70 -12.28
C VAL A 34 6.39 0.19 -11.61
N TYR A 35 7.54 -0.38 -11.25
CA TYR A 35 8.67 0.33 -10.66
C TYR A 35 9.72 0.76 -11.69
N CYS A 36 9.61 0.29 -12.93
CA CYS A 36 10.48 0.63 -14.05
C CYS A 36 9.81 1.72 -14.88
N LYS A 37 9.75 2.94 -14.35
CA LYS A 37 9.12 4.06 -15.05
C LYS A 37 9.98 4.58 -16.20
N ASP A 38 9.37 4.66 -17.38
CA ASP A 38 9.89 5.41 -18.53
C ASP A 38 9.28 6.82 -18.59
N GLU A 39 9.92 7.74 -19.32
CA GLU A 39 9.49 9.15 -19.43
C GLU A 39 8.05 9.31 -19.98
N ASN A 40 7.60 8.33 -20.77
CA ASN A 40 6.27 8.31 -21.38
C ASN A 40 5.23 7.54 -20.55
N ASP A 41 5.62 6.92 -19.43
CA ASP A 41 4.70 6.11 -18.64
C ASP A 41 3.69 6.97 -17.89
N GLU A 42 2.42 6.55 -17.95
CA GLU A 42 1.36 7.12 -17.14
C GLU A 42 1.66 7.01 -15.63
N ALA A 43 0.95 7.79 -14.82
CA ALA A 43 1.09 7.70 -13.38
C ALA A 43 0.58 6.34 -12.88
N ALA A 44 1.41 5.63 -12.12
CA ALA A 44 1.06 4.37 -11.50
C ALA A 44 1.16 4.46 -9.98
N VAL A 45 0.32 3.68 -9.31
CA VAL A 45 0.29 3.55 -7.86
C VAL A 45 0.30 2.07 -7.50
N VAL A 46 1.09 1.72 -6.50
CA VAL A 46 1.05 0.41 -5.85
C VAL A 46 0.19 0.55 -4.60
N ILE A 47 -0.80 -0.32 -4.49
CA ILE A 47 -1.66 -0.40 -3.32
C ILE A 47 -1.36 -1.71 -2.62
N SER A 48 -0.86 -1.64 -1.39
CA SER A 48 -0.74 -2.78 -0.49
C SER A 48 -1.83 -2.70 0.58
N SER A 49 -2.24 -3.81 1.19
CA SER A 49 -3.26 -3.81 2.24
C SER A 49 -2.66 -4.21 3.58
N GLY A 50 -2.60 -3.27 4.52
CA GLY A 50 -2.22 -3.52 5.91
C GLY A 50 -3.41 -3.86 6.81
N GLN A 51 -4.61 -4.05 6.24
CA GLN A 51 -5.87 -4.23 7.00
C GLN A 51 -5.88 -5.43 7.95
N ARG A 52 -5.02 -6.43 7.72
CA ARG A 52 -4.90 -7.62 8.58
C ARG A 52 -3.76 -7.52 9.59
N PHE A 53 -3.07 -6.39 9.67
CA PHE A 53 -2.04 -6.19 10.66
C PHE A 53 -2.68 -6.08 12.05
N PRO A 54 -2.32 -6.94 13.03
CA PRO A 54 -2.99 -7.02 14.32
C PRO A 54 -2.48 -5.94 15.28
N VAL A 55 -2.64 -4.65 14.90
CA VAL A 55 -2.10 -3.51 15.65
C VAL A 55 -2.57 -3.47 17.11
N GLN A 56 -3.79 -3.96 17.38
CA GLN A 56 -4.38 -4.00 18.73
C GLN A 56 -3.88 -5.15 19.60
N GLU A 57 -3.20 -6.14 19.00
CA GLU A 57 -2.60 -7.27 19.72
C GLU A 57 -1.15 -6.97 20.12
N LEU A 58 -0.60 -5.83 19.68
CA LEU A 58 0.73 -5.38 20.08
C LEU A 58 0.66 -4.78 21.49
N ASP A 59 1.20 -5.52 22.46
CA ASP A 59 1.47 -5.02 23.80
C ASP A 59 2.79 -5.63 24.29
N PHE A 60 3.79 -4.76 24.50
CA PHE A 60 5.11 -5.16 24.98
C PHE A 60 5.28 -4.95 26.49
N GLY A 61 4.20 -4.70 27.22
CA GLY A 61 4.18 -4.37 28.65
C GLY A 61 3.94 -2.89 28.96
N TRP A 62 3.67 -2.07 27.93
CA TRP A 62 3.37 -0.64 28.05
C TRP A 62 1.95 -0.29 27.58
N GLY A 63 1.13 -1.30 27.26
CA GLY A 63 -0.19 -1.11 26.68
C GLY A 63 -0.17 -1.15 25.15
N LYS A 64 -1.36 -0.99 24.57
CA LYS A 64 -1.58 -0.99 23.12
C LYS A 64 -1.09 0.31 22.50
N PRO A 65 -0.66 0.30 21.23
CA PRO A 65 -0.32 1.54 20.53
C PRO A 65 -1.56 2.42 20.33
N ASP A 66 -1.40 3.73 20.50
CA ASP A 66 -2.42 4.73 20.11
C ASP A 66 -2.38 4.98 18.59
N PHE A 67 -1.24 4.70 17.95
CA PHE A 67 -1.05 4.92 16.51
C PHE A 67 -0.15 3.84 15.90
N GLY A 68 -0.55 3.38 14.72
CA GLY A 68 0.26 2.53 13.86
C GLY A 68 0.12 2.99 12.42
N SER A 69 1.25 3.13 11.73
CA SER A 69 1.27 3.43 10.30
C SER A 69 2.47 2.77 9.64
N TYR A 70 2.53 2.88 8.32
CA TYR A 70 3.62 2.38 7.52
C TYR A 70 4.50 3.53 7.06
N HIS A 71 5.78 3.27 6.87
CA HIS A 71 6.66 4.20 6.18
C HIS A 71 7.44 3.41 5.13
N PHE A 72 7.18 3.71 3.86
CA PHE A 72 7.85 3.07 2.74
C PHE A 72 8.41 4.15 1.82
N PRO A 73 9.59 4.71 2.15
CA PRO A 73 10.24 5.73 1.34
C PRO A 73 10.94 5.04 0.16
N TRP A 74 10.13 4.54 -0.77
CA TRP A 74 10.66 4.00 -2.02
C TRP A 74 11.25 5.14 -2.83
N GLY A 75 12.53 5.05 -3.18
CA GLY A 75 13.23 6.09 -3.95
C GLY A 75 12.82 6.18 -5.42
N GLY A 76 11.85 5.37 -5.87
CA GLY A 76 11.30 5.44 -7.22
C GLY A 76 10.14 6.43 -7.36
N GLU A 77 9.72 6.67 -8.60
CA GLU A 77 8.64 7.63 -8.88
C GLU A 77 7.22 7.08 -8.73
N THR A 78 7.09 5.78 -8.53
CA THR A 78 5.81 5.07 -8.42
C THR A 78 5.15 5.43 -7.10
N GLY A 79 3.87 5.82 -7.16
CA GLY A 79 3.11 6.12 -5.95
C GLY A 79 2.92 4.87 -5.09
N TYR A 80 2.82 5.04 -3.78
CA TYR A 80 2.54 3.94 -2.85
C TYR A 80 1.41 4.34 -1.89
N VAL A 81 0.43 3.46 -1.73
CA VAL A 81 -0.70 3.66 -0.82
C VAL A 81 -0.90 2.40 0.02
N MET A 82 -1.12 2.56 1.31
CA MET A 82 -1.37 1.45 2.23
C MET A 82 -2.41 1.83 3.28
N PRO A 83 -3.66 1.35 3.16
CA PRO A 83 -4.64 1.44 4.23
C PRO A 83 -4.32 0.42 5.33
N MET A 84 -4.47 0.85 6.56
CA MET A 84 -4.24 0.11 7.80
C MET A 84 -5.41 0.32 8.75
N PRO A 85 -5.69 -0.62 9.66
CA PRO A 85 -6.70 -0.39 10.69
C PRO A 85 -6.20 0.68 11.67
N SER A 86 -7.10 1.53 12.15
CA SER A 86 -6.81 2.41 13.28
C SER A 86 -6.47 1.57 14.53
N ALA A 87 -5.51 2.05 15.31
CA ALA A 87 -5.12 1.41 16.55
C ALA A 87 -6.22 1.51 17.63
N SER A 88 -7.09 2.53 17.54
CA SER A 88 -8.24 2.73 18.43
C SER A 88 -9.31 1.63 18.32
N GLY A 89 -9.33 0.88 17.20
CA GLY A 89 -10.28 -0.22 16.99
C GLY A 89 -11.72 0.17 16.79
N ASN A 90 -11.99 1.44 16.49
CA ASN A 90 -13.31 1.98 16.17
C ASN A 90 -13.80 1.63 14.76
N GLY A 91 -13.01 0.87 13.98
CA GLY A 91 -13.30 0.53 12.59
C GLY A 91 -12.77 1.54 11.56
N ASP A 92 -12.22 2.67 12.01
CA ASP A 92 -11.60 3.65 11.12
C ASP A 92 -10.28 3.13 10.55
N TRP A 93 -9.88 3.71 9.42
CA TRP A 93 -8.66 3.36 8.73
C TRP A 93 -7.67 4.52 8.75
N ILE A 94 -6.40 4.20 8.92
CA ILE A 94 -5.29 5.11 8.63
C ILE A 94 -4.74 4.75 7.26
N VAL A 95 -4.59 5.73 6.37
CA VAL A 95 -4.08 5.51 5.02
C VAL A 95 -2.75 6.21 4.86
N TYR A 96 -1.67 5.43 4.76
CA TYR A 96 -0.37 5.96 4.37
C TYR A 96 -0.35 6.22 2.87
N MET A 97 0.06 7.42 2.46
CA MET A 97 0.20 7.81 1.06
C MET A 97 1.58 8.42 0.79
N HIS A 98 2.34 7.80 -0.10
CA HIS A 98 3.57 8.34 -0.64
C HIS A 98 3.34 8.64 -2.13
N LEU A 99 2.97 9.87 -2.45
CA LEU A 99 2.61 10.31 -3.81
C LEU A 99 3.33 11.62 -4.15
N LYS A 100 3.49 11.91 -5.46
CA LYS A 100 3.95 13.24 -5.90
C LYS A 100 2.99 14.30 -5.37
N LYS A 101 3.52 15.44 -4.90
CA LYS A 101 2.75 16.53 -4.27
C LYS A 101 1.47 16.91 -5.02
N ARG A 102 1.54 17.07 -6.35
CA ARG A 102 0.37 17.39 -7.19
C ARG A 102 -0.83 16.44 -7.03
N TYR A 103 -0.57 15.16 -6.72
CA TYR A 103 -1.63 14.17 -6.50
C TYR A 103 -2.19 14.25 -5.08
N LEU A 104 -1.37 14.57 -4.08
CA LEU A 104 -1.83 14.84 -2.72
C LEU A 104 -2.73 16.09 -2.70
N ASP A 105 -2.27 17.18 -3.34
CA ASP A 105 -3.04 18.43 -3.46
C ASP A 105 -4.42 18.17 -4.13
N LEU A 106 -4.45 17.30 -5.16
CA LEU A 106 -5.68 16.90 -5.83
C LEU A 106 -6.61 16.11 -4.91
N ILE A 107 -6.08 15.17 -4.12
CA ILE A 107 -6.85 14.37 -3.16
C ILE A 107 -7.46 15.27 -2.09
N GLU A 108 -6.66 16.15 -1.49
CA GLU A 108 -7.12 17.09 -0.45
C GLU A 108 -8.20 18.03 -0.99
N THR A 109 -8.06 18.50 -2.24
CA THR A 109 -9.02 19.44 -2.85
C THR A 109 -10.30 18.74 -3.31
N ARG A 110 -10.21 17.53 -3.87
CA ARG A 110 -11.34 16.86 -4.56
C ARG A 110 -12.03 15.79 -3.73
N ALA A 111 -11.33 15.18 -2.78
CA ALA A 111 -11.85 14.09 -1.96
C ALA A 111 -11.77 14.34 -0.43
N PRO A 112 -12.01 15.57 0.09
CA PRO A 112 -11.91 15.83 1.54
C PRO A 112 -12.99 15.10 2.36
N HIS A 113 -14.03 14.61 1.69
CA HIS A 113 -15.09 13.79 2.27
C HIS A 113 -14.68 12.32 2.44
N VAL A 114 -13.61 11.87 1.76
CA VAL A 114 -13.08 10.50 1.84
C VAL A 114 -11.78 10.46 2.63
N PHE A 115 -10.84 11.35 2.29
CA PHE A 115 -9.53 11.41 2.92
C PHE A 115 -9.39 12.69 3.71
N ARG A 116 -9.10 12.53 5.01
CA ARG A 116 -8.82 13.64 5.91
C ARG A 116 -7.34 13.59 6.31
N PRO A 117 -6.62 14.71 6.27
CA PRO A 117 -5.27 14.77 6.82
C PRO A 117 -5.27 14.30 8.27
N PHE A 118 -4.35 13.41 8.60
CA PHE A 118 -4.22 12.87 9.94
C PHE A 118 -3.75 13.96 10.91
N SER A 119 -4.33 13.99 12.10
CA SER A 119 -4.01 14.92 13.20
C SER A 119 -4.13 14.20 14.55
N CYS A 120 -3.69 14.83 15.63
CA CYS A 120 -3.85 14.29 16.98
C CYS A 120 -5.32 14.06 17.40
N ASP A 121 -6.29 14.70 16.72
CA ASP A 121 -7.72 14.49 16.99
C ASP A 121 -8.21 13.10 16.55
N HIS A 122 -7.37 12.37 15.80
CA HIS A 122 -7.66 11.03 15.27
C HIS A 122 -6.95 9.91 16.06
N LEU A 123 -6.26 10.26 17.15
CA LEU A 123 -5.64 9.30 18.08
C LEU A 123 -6.65 8.82 19.13
#